data_AF-A0A7T1MJJ8-F1
#
_entry.id   AF-A0A7T1MJJ8-F1
#
_cell.length_a   1.000
_cell.length_b   1.000
_cell.length_c   1.000
_cell.angle_alpha   90.00
_cell.angle_beta   90.00
_cell.angle_gamma   90.00
#
_symmetry.space_group_name_H-M   'P 1'
#
loop_
_entity.id
_entity.type
_entity.pdbx_description
1 polymer ?
#
loop_
_entity_poly.entity_id
_entity_poly.type
_entity_poly.pdbx_seq_one_letter_code
_entity_poly.pdbx_strand_id
1 'polypeptide(L)'
;MPLTVRLDADTEHCLEQLLAETGQDKSSLIRQLIRERWQQRQPLPSITQQLGGHPGSFLDTLPSGSSERQERRRLLGQRLAARRMERR
;
A
#
# COMPACT_ATOMS: atom_id res chain seq x y z
N MET A 1 -3.93 11.78 -27.57
CA MET A 1 -5.17 12.55 -27.36
C MET A 1 -4.81 13.89 -26.74
N PRO A 2 -5.08 15.03 -27.39
CA PRO A 2 -4.84 16.35 -26.82
C PRO A 2 -5.92 16.70 -25.78
N LEU A 3 -5.54 17.41 -24.73
CA LEU A 3 -6.46 17.88 -23.68
C LEU A 3 -6.39 19.40 -23.67
N THR A 4 -7.54 20.07 -23.84
CA THR A 4 -7.63 21.52 -23.91
C THR A 4 -8.25 22.05 -22.61
N VAL A 5 -7.57 22.97 -21.95
CA VAL A 5 -8.01 23.61 -20.71
C VAL A 5 -8.05 25.11 -20.92
N ARG A 6 -9.12 25.77 -20.46
CA ARG A 6 -9.19 27.24 -20.42
C ARG A 6 -8.63 27.68 -19.07
N LEU A 7 -7.59 28.50 -19.11
CA LEU A 7 -7.02 29.13 -17.92
C LEU A 7 -7.52 30.58 -17.85
N ASP A 8 -7.68 31.07 -16.63
CA ASP A 8 -7.78 32.50 -16.35
C ASP A 8 -6.41 33.17 -16.44
N ALA A 9 -6.40 34.49 -16.58
CA ALA A 9 -5.18 35.27 -16.83
C ALA A 9 -4.13 35.08 -15.72
N ASP A 10 -4.56 34.99 -14.47
CA ASP A 10 -3.66 34.81 -13.32
C ASP A 10 -2.97 33.43 -13.37
N THR A 11 -3.74 32.37 -13.64
CA THR A 11 -3.17 31.01 -13.77
C THR A 11 -2.27 30.88 -15.00
N GLU A 12 -2.61 31.56 -16.10
CA GLU A 12 -1.74 31.61 -17.28
C GLU A 12 -0.40 32.30 -16.96
N HIS A 13 -0.43 33.41 -16.23
CA HIS A 13 0.78 34.09 -15.78
C HIS A 13 1.65 33.20 -14.87
N CYS A 14 1.04 32.47 -13.92
CA CYS A 14 1.77 31.51 -13.10
C CYS A 14 2.42 30.39 -13.92
N LEU A 15 1.74 29.90 -14.97
CA LEU A 15 2.30 28.89 -15.86
C LEU A 15 3.52 29.44 -16.61
N GLU A 16 3.46 30.67 -17.10
CA GLU A 16 4.58 31.33 -17.79
C GLU A 16 5.79 31.52 -16.88
N GLN A 17 5.57 31.94 -15.63
CA GLN A 17 6.63 32.06 -14.64
C GLN A 17 7.31 30.71 -14.37
N LEU A 18 6.51 29.64 -14.15
CA LEU A 18 7.05 28.30 -13.95
C LEU A 18 7.85 27.80 -15.16
N LEU A 19 7.43 28.14 -16.38
CA LEU A 19 8.18 27.80 -17.59
C LEU A 19 9.50 28.56 -17.68
N ALA A 20 9.51 29.84 -17.32
CA ALA A 20 10.71 30.66 -17.30
C ALA A 20 11.74 30.16 -16.28
N GLU A 21 11.29 29.70 -15.10
CA GLU A 21 12.17 29.19 -14.04
C GLU A 21 12.73 27.80 -14.36
N THR A 22 11.91 26.91 -14.93
CA THR A 22 12.32 25.51 -15.17
C THR A 22 13.00 25.30 -16.51
N GLY A 23 12.84 26.21 -17.47
CA GLY A 23 13.37 26.07 -18.84
C GLY A 23 12.77 24.89 -19.61
N GLN A 24 11.63 24.35 -19.16
CA GLN A 24 10.98 23.19 -19.75
C GLN A 24 9.98 23.59 -20.84
N ASP A 25 9.62 22.64 -21.71
CA ASP A 25 8.47 22.79 -22.61
C ASP A 25 7.15 22.75 -21.83
N LYS A 26 6.17 23.56 -22.27
CA LYS A 26 4.82 23.66 -21.68
C LYS A 26 4.15 22.31 -21.51
N SER A 27 4.27 21.43 -22.49
CA SER A 27 3.64 20.10 -22.43
C SER A 27 4.32 19.16 -21.45
N SER A 28 5.62 19.35 -21.21
CA SER A 28 6.40 18.55 -20.25
C SER A 28 6.10 18.98 -18.82
N LEU A 29 6.09 20.30 -18.58
CA LEU A 29 5.73 20.87 -17.28
C LEU A 29 4.32 20.46 -16.85
N ILE A 30 3.33 20.60 -17.74
CA ILE A 30 1.94 20.23 -17.43
C ILE A 30 1.83 18.73 -17.10
N ARG A 31 2.54 17.86 -17.83
CA ARG A 31 2.57 16.42 -17.54
C ARG A 31 3.19 16.12 -16.18
N GLN A 32 4.26 16.83 -15.81
CA GLN A 32 4.89 16.71 -14.51
C GLN A 32 3.94 17.15 -13.39
N LEU A 33 3.32 18.33 -13.50
CA LEU A 33 2.37 18.85 -12.52
C LEU A 33 1.18 17.91 -12.29
N ILE A 34 0.64 17.31 -13.36
CA ILE A 34 -0.43 16.31 -13.25
C ILE A 34 0.04 15.09 -12.46
N ARG A 35 1.25 14.59 -12.74
CA ARG A 35 1.81 13.42 -12.03
C ARG A 35 2.07 13.71 -10.55
N GLU A 36 2.66 14.86 -10.25
CA GLU A 36 2.92 15.29 -8.87
C GLU A 36 1.60 15.44 -8.10
N ARG A 37 0.61 16.11 -8.70
CA ARG A 37 -0.71 16.27 -8.07
C ARG A 37 -1.41 14.92 -7.87
N TRP A 38 -1.25 13.98 -8.79
CA TRP A 38 -1.77 12.62 -8.65
C TRP A 38 -1.10 11.89 -7.49
N GLN A 39 0.23 11.94 -7.40
CA GLN A 39 0.98 11.32 -6.31
C GLN A 39 0.61 11.91 -4.94
N GLN A 40 0.48 13.24 -4.84
CA GLN A 40 0.06 13.91 -3.61
C GLN A 40 -1.35 13.52 -3.15
N ARG A 41 -2.24 13.17 -4.10
CA ARG A 41 -3.60 12.73 -3.79
C ARG A 41 -3.71 11.26 -3.42
N GLN A 42 -2.66 10.46 -3.64
CA GLN A 42 -2.69 9.07 -3.22
C GLN A 42 -2.78 9.03 -1.69
N PRO A 43 -3.77 8.32 -1.13
CA PRO A 43 -3.82 8.11 0.31
C PRO A 43 -2.52 7.42 0.74
N LEU A 44 -1.95 7.84 1.87
CA LEU A 44 -0.83 7.10 2.44
C LEU A 44 -1.27 5.64 2.61
N PRO A 45 -0.45 4.67 2.17
CA PRO A 45 -0.79 3.28 2.34
C PRO A 45 -0.99 2.99 3.83
N SER A 46 -2.04 2.25 4.17
CA SER A 46 -2.25 1.81 5.55
C SER A 46 -1.07 0.97 6.03
N ILE A 47 -0.84 0.88 7.34
CA ILE A 47 0.20 0.02 7.92
C ILE A 47 0.09 -1.41 7.35
N THR A 48 -1.13 -1.93 7.19
CA THR A 48 -1.39 -3.24 6.57
C THR A 48 -0.92 -3.31 5.12
N GLN A 49 -1.15 -2.28 4.30
CA GLN A 49 -0.67 -2.24 2.92
C GLN A 49 0.86 -2.10 2.85
N GLN A 50 1.47 -1.33 3.76
CA GLN A 50 2.92 -1.22 3.88
C GLN A 50 3.58 -2.56 4.23
N LEU A 51 2.91 -3.40 5.02
CA LEU A 51 3.37 -4.72 5.42
C LEU A 51 3.07 -5.84 4.39
N GLY A 52 2.59 -5.48 3.19
CA GLY A 52 2.30 -6.44 2.12
C GLY A 52 0.84 -6.93 2.06
N GLY A 53 -0.08 -6.25 2.75
CA GLY A 53 -1.51 -6.54 2.77
C GLY A 53 -1.93 -7.49 3.90
N HIS A 54 -3.24 -7.64 4.09
CA HIS A 54 -3.76 -8.68 4.99
C HIS A 54 -3.63 -10.04 4.29
N PRO A 55 -3.02 -11.05 4.93
CA PRO A 55 -2.96 -12.39 4.35
C PRO A 55 -4.38 -12.92 4.10
N GLY A 56 -4.63 -13.42 2.88
CA GLY A 56 -5.95 -13.91 2.48
C GLY A 56 -6.46 -15.11 3.27
N SER A 57 -5.56 -15.82 3.96
CA SER A 57 -5.88 -16.97 4.80
C SER A 57 -5.10 -16.94 6.13
N PHE A 58 -5.32 -15.87 6.90
CA PHE A 58 -4.64 -15.71 8.19
C PHE A 58 -5.20 -16.70 9.22
N LEU A 59 -4.39 -17.71 9.56
CA LEU A 59 -4.71 -18.73 10.56
C LEU A 59 -5.89 -19.65 10.20
N ASP A 60 -6.34 -19.66 8.95
CA ASP A 60 -7.44 -20.52 8.48
C ASP A 60 -7.14 -22.02 8.65
N THR A 61 -5.87 -22.40 8.64
CA THR A 61 -5.42 -23.79 8.85
C THR A 61 -5.38 -24.19 10.32
N LEU A 62 -5.59 -23.24 11.24
CA LEU A 62 -5.57 -23.52 12.67
C LEU A 62 -6.96 -23.92 13.17
N PRO A 63 -7.04 -24.95 14.04
CA PRO A 63 -8.26 -25.27 14.77
C PRO A 63 -8.83 -24.05 15.52
N SER A 64 -10.15 -24.00 15.67
CA SER A 64 -10.80 -23.01 16.53
C SER A 64 -10.19 -23.02 17.93
N GLY A 65 -9.99 -21.83 18.52
CA GLY A 65 -9.33 -21.70 19.83
C GLY A 65 -7.80 -21.84 19.78
N SER A 66 -7.16 -22.01 18.62
CA SER A 66 -5.68 -22.08 18.52
C SER A 66 -4.98 -20.78 18.93
N SER A 67 -5.68 -19.67 18.98
CA SER A 67 -5.15 -18.42 19.56
C SER A 67 -5.06 -18.51 21.09
N GLU A 68 -5.87 -19.35 21.73
CA GLU A 68 -5.94 -19.48 23.17
C GLU A 68 -4.77 -20.28 23.72
N ARG A 69 -4.11 -19.73 24.75
CA ARG A 69 -2.94 -20.36 25.37
C ARG A 69 -3.25 -21.75 25.93
N GLN A 70 -4.44 -21.94 26.51
CA GLN A 70 -4.83 -23.19 27.13
C GLN A 70 -4.95 -24.31 26.07
N GLU A 71 -5.68 -24.03 25.00
CA GLU A 71 -5.84 -24.96 23.87
C GLU A 71 -4.52 -25.27 23.17
N ARG A 72 -3.67 -24.26 22.92
CA ARG A 72 -2.32 -24.51 22.37
C ARG A 72 -1.50 -25.45 23.23
N ARG A 73 -1.50 -25.25 24.55
CA ARG A 73 -0.73 -26.10 25.48
C ARG A 73 -1.24 -27.54 25.45
N ARG A 74 -2.56 -27.74 25.38
CA ARG A 74 -3.20 -29.05 25.27
C ARG A 74 -2.78 -29.78 23.99
N LEU A 75 -2.92 -29.12 22.84
CA LEU A 75 -2.58 -29.68 21.52
C LEU A 75 -1.08 -30.00 21.40
N LEU A 76 -0.20 -29.11 21.89
CA LEU A 76 1.25 -29.35 21.92
C LEU A 76 1.59 -30.56 22.81
N GLY A 77 0.96 -30.69 23.97
CA GLY A 77 1.14 -31.83 24.86
C GLY A 77 0.79 -33.15 24.18
N GLN A 78 -0.36 -33.21 23.51
CA GLN A 78 -0.80 -34.38 22.74
C GLN A 78 0.19 -34.74 21.62
N ARG A 79 0.63 -33.75 20.84
CA ARG A 79 1.58 -33.97 19.73
C ARG A 79 2.94 -34.48 20.22
N LEU A 80 3.44 -33.95 21.34
CA LEU A 80 4.70 -34.40 21.93
C LEU A 80 4.59 -35.82 22.51
N ALA A 81 3.45 -36.17 23.11
CA ALA A 81 3.19 -37.52 23.60
C ALA A 81 3.13 -38.54 22.45
N ALA A 82 2.40 -38.24 21.37
CA ALA A 82 2.34 -39.09 20.18
C ALA A 82 3.75 -39.32 19.59
N ARG A 83 4.55 -38.26 19.45
CA ARG A 83 5.93 -38.35 18.94
C ARG A 83 6.86 -39.16 19.86
N ARG A 84 6.60 -39.21 21.16
CA ARG A 84 7.35 -40.07 22.09
C ARG A 84 6.98 -41.54 21.92
N MET A 85 5.72 -41.83 21.61
CA MET A 85 5.25 -43.19 21.34
C MET A 85 5.81 -43.73 20.02
N GLU A 86 5.85 -42.92 18.96
CA GLU A 86 6.44 -43.31 17.67
C GLU A 86 7.95 -43.62 17.73
N ARG A 87 8.65 -43.08 18.74
CA ARG A 87 10.09 -43.27 18.94
C ARG A 87 10.43 -44.46 19.85
N ARG A 88 9.42 -45.13 20.42
CA ARG A 88 9.58 -46.31 21.26
C ARG A 88 9.23 -47.56 20.46
#